data_AF-A0A518H991-F1
#
_entry.id   AF-A0A518H991-F1
#
_cell.length_a   1.000
_cell.length_b   1.000
_cell.length_c   1.000
_cell.angle_alpha   90.00
_cell.angle_beta   90.00
_cell.angle_gamma   90.00
#
_symmetry.space_group_name_H-M   'P 1'
#
loop_
_entity.id
_entity.type
_entity.pdbx_description
1 polymer ?
#
loop_
_entity_poly.entity_id
_entity_poly.type
_entity_poly.pdbx_seq_one_letter_code
_entity_poly.pdbx_strand_id
1 'polypeptide(L)'
;MGWEFRGGSGPYYYRARKIGGKVVRQYIGRGLAGVLAERFDRQERDRRAAESGALRAEQARLESPERAMRALDDVTLLLEATLLAAGYYRHDRGRWRRRKHGR
;
A
#
# COMPACT_ATOMS: atom_id res chain seq x y z
N MET A 1 -15.66 -2.78 -17.28
CA MET A 1 -16.85 -2.92 -18.15
C MET A 1 -16.38 -3.33 -19.53
N GLY A 2 -17.29 -3.85 -20.35
CA GLY A 2 -16.97 -4.46 -21.64
C GLY A 2 -18.07 -4.20 -22.66
N TRP A 3 -18.19 -5.13 -23.59
CA TRP A 3 -19.16 -5.08 -24.67
C TRP A 3 -20.58 -5.35 -24.19
N GLU A 4 -21.53 -4.54 -24.67
CA GLU A 4 -22.96 -4.74 -24.50
C GLU A 4 -23.65 -4.91 -25.85
N PHE A 5 -24.57 -5.85 -25.91
CA PHE A 5 -25.40 -6.13 -27.08
C PHE A 5 -26.83 -5.70 -26.78
N ARG A 6 -27.43 -4.83 -27.61
CA ARG A 6 -28.82 -4.40 -27.48
C ARG A 6 -29.56 -4.65 -28.79
N GLY A 7 -30.77 -5.22 -28.69
CA GLY A 7 -31.53 -5.79 -29.80
C GLY A 7 -31.52 -4.93 -31.08
N GLY A 8 -31.01 -5.52 -32.17
CA GLY A 8 -31.00 -4.94 -33.52
C GLY A 8 -29.79 -4.07 -33.86
N SER A 9 -28.96 -3.68 -32.90
CA SER A 9 -27.77 -2.84 -33.16
C SER A 9 -26.49 -3.47 -32.62
N GLY A 10 -25.39 -3.27 -33.36
CA GLY A 10 -24.09 -3.91 -33.07
C GLY A 10 -23.50 -3.57 -31.69
N PRO A 11 -22.47 -4.30 -31.25
CA PRO A 11 -21.96 -4.24 -29.89
C PRO A 11 -21.43 -2.84 -29.52
N TYR A 12 -21.74 -2.42 -28.31
CA TYR A 12 -21.35 -1.14 -27.72
C TYR A 12 -20.35 -1.37 -26.59
N TYR A 13 -19.18 -0.75 -26.67
CA TYR A 13 -18.20 -0.79 -25.60
C TYR A 13 -18.49 0.31 -24.58
N TYR A 14 -18.59 -0.10 -23.32
CA TYR A 14 -18.77 0.81 -22.19
C TYR A 14 -17.58 0.73 -21.23
N ARG A 15 -17.17 1.87 -20.69
CA ARG A 15 -16.15 1.99 -19.64
C ARG A 15 -16.77 2.51 -18.35
N ALA A 16 -16.43 1.90 -17.21
CA ALA A 16 -16.84 2.43 -15.92
C ALA A 16 -15.91 3.57 -15.52
N ARG A 17 -16.49 4.71 -15.13
CA ARG A 17 -15.73 5.85 -14.59
C ARG A 17 -16.31 6.23 -13.24
N LYS A 18 -15.44 6.58 -12.29
CA LYS A 18 -15.89 7.15 -11.01
C LYS A 18 -15.91 8.68 -11.14
N ILE A 19 -17.08 9.29 -11.01
CA ILE A 19 -17.28 10.75 -11.08
C ILE A 19 -18.06 11.15 -9.83
N GLY A 20 -17.50 12.07 -9.03
CA GLY A 20 -18.15 12.54 -7.79
C GLY A 20 -18.52 11.40 -6.83
N GLY A 21 -17.65 10.40 -6.69
CA GLY A 21 -17.89 9.23 -5.81
C GLY A 21 -18.80 8.14 -6.40
N LYS A 22 -19.55 8.42 -7.46
CA LYS A 22 -20.45 7.46 -8.11
C LYS A 22 -19.78 6.79 -9.30
N VAL A 23 -20.03 5.49 -9.49
CA VAL A 23 -19.58 4.76 -10.68
C VAL A 23 -20.62 4.96 -11.79
N VAL A 24 -20.22 5.65 -12.85
CA VAL A 24 -21.05 5.91 -14.03
C VAL A 24 -20.58 5.08 -15.21
N ARG A 25 -21.53 4.75 -16.08
CA ARG A 25 -21.29 3.99 -17.31
C ARG A 25 -21.08 4.95 -18.47
N GLN A 26 -19.87 4.99 -19.01
CA GLN A 26 -19.51 5.83 -20.15
C GLN A 26 -19.56 5.00 -21.42
N TYR A 27 -20.38 5.42 -22.39
CA TYR A 27 -20.32 4.87 -23.74
C TYR A 27 -19.05 5.36 -24.43
N ILE A 28 -18.27 4.45 -25.00
CA ILE A 28 -17.01 4.79 -25.68
C ILE A 28 -17.11 4.64 -27.18
N GLY A 29 -17.82 3.61 -27.66
CA GLY A 29 -17.97 3.39 -29.10
C GLY A 29 -18.47 2.00 -29.47
N ARG A 30 -18.67 1.76 -30.76
CA ARG A 30 -19.00 0.45 -31.35
C ARG A 30 -17.97 0.07 -32.41
N GLY A 31 -17.95 -1.19 -32.85
CA GLY A 31 -17.04 -1.64 -33.90
C GLY A 31 -15.57 -1.38 -33.56
N LEU A 32 -14.77 -0.89 -34.52
CA LEU A 32 -13.34 -0.68 -34.32
C LEU A 32 -13.01 0.24 -33.14
N ALA A 33 -13.79 1.30 -32.91
CA ALA A 33 -13.58 2.22 -31.80
C ALA A 33 -13.71 1.51 -30.43
N GLY A 34 -14.70 0.62 -30.29
CA GLY A 34 -14.85 -0.19 -29.08
C GLY A 34 -13.73 -1.22 -28.91
N VAL A 35 -13.24 -1.82 -30.01
CA VAL A 35 -12.11 -2.76 -29.98
C VAL A 35 -10.83 -2.08 -29.51
N LEU A 36 -10.54 -0.88 -30.03
CA LEU A 36 -9.39 -0.09 -29.60
C LEU A 36 -9.51 0.30 -28.12
N ALA A 37 -10.70 0.70 -27.67
CA ALA A 37 -10.96 1.03 -26.28
C ALA A 37 -10.77 -0.18 -25.35
N GLU A 38 -11.22 -1.37 -25.74
CA GLU A 38 -11.01 -2.60 -25.00
C GLU A 38 -9.52 -2.95 -24.87
N ARG A 39 -8.77 -2.87 -25.98
CA ARG A 39 -7.33 -3.13 -25.99
C ARG A 39 -6.57 -2.18 -25.08
N PHE A 40 -6.89 -0.89 -25.15
CA PHE A 40 -6.32 0.12 -24.27
C PHE A 40 -6.65 -0.16 -22.80
N ASP A 41 -7.91 -0.49 -22.49
CA ASP A 41 -8.33 -0.81 -21.12
C ASP A 41 -7.69 -2.09 -20.59
N ARG A 42 -7.34 -3.03 -21.46
CA ARG A 42 -6.60 -4.24 -21.10
C ARG A 42 -5.15 -3.90 -20.76
N GLN A 43 -4.46 -3.17 -21.65
CA GLN A 43 -3.10 -2.72 -21.43
C GLN A 43 -2.96 -1.90 -20.13
N GLU A 44 -3.90 -0.99 -19.87
CA GLU A 44 -3.90 -0.18 -18.65
C GLU A 44 -4.17 -1.00 -17.38
N ARG A 45 -4.91 -2.11 -17.47
CA ARG A 45 -5.11 -3.04 -16.34
C ARG A 45 -3.84 -3.84 -16.09
N ASP A 46 -3.19 -4.32 -17.14
CA ASP A 46 -1.97 -5.11 -17.03
C ASP A 46 -0.83 -4.27 -16.45
N ARG A 47 -0.70 -3.01 -16.90
CA ARG A 47 0.24 -2.04 -16.33
C ARG A 47 0.01 -1.82 -14.83
N ARG A 48 -1.22 -1.54 -14.43
CA ARG A 48 -1.58 -1.35 -13.01
C ARG A 48 -1.35 -2.62 -12.19
N ALA A 49 -1.63 -3.79 -12.75
CA ALA A 49 -1.38 -5.06 -12.09
C ALA A 49 0.13 -5.25 -11.85
N ALA A 50 0.96 -4.99 -12.86
CA ALA A 50 2.42 -5.07 -12.75
C ALA A 50 2.98 -4.08 -11.71
N GLU A 51 2.56 -2.81 -11.76
CA GLU A 51 2.94 -1.79 -10.77
C GLU A 51 2.54 -2.20 -9.34
N SER A 52 1.30 -2.67 -9.16
CA SER A 52 0.83 -3.16 -7.86
C SER A 52 1.58 -4.40 -7.38
N GLY A 53 1.96 -5.29 -8.30
CA GLY A 53 2.74 -6.49 -8.01
C GLY A 53 4.16 -6.15 -7.54
N ALA A 54 4.81 -5.19 -8.22
CA ALA A 54 6.13 -4.70 -7.84
C ALA A 54 6.11 -4.04 -6.45
N LEU A 55 5.10 -3.21 -6.16
CA LEU A 55 4.96 -2.58 -4.84
C LEU A 55 4.77 -3.63 -3.74
N ARG A 56 3.90 -4.63 -3.96
CA ARG A 56 3.67 -5.71 -2.99
C ARG A 56 4.92 -6.57 -2.78
N ALA A 57 5.68 -6.85 -3.84
CA ALA A 57 6.92 -7.61 -3.73
C ALA A 57 7.96 -6.86 -2.89
N GLU A 58 8.10 -5.55 -3.10
CA GLU A 58 9.01 -4.74 -2.29
C GLU A 58 8.56 -4.64 -0.83
N GLN A 59 7.25 -4.46 -0.58
CA GLN A 59 6.71 -4.50 0.78
C GLN A 59 6.98 -5.84 1.49
N ALA A 60 6.74 -6.95 0.81
CA ALA A 60 7.00 -8.29 1.34
C ALA A 60 8.50 -8.51 1.65
N ARG A 61 9.39 -7.94 0.82
CA ARG A 61 10.83 -7.99 1.04
C ARG A 61 11.24 -7.24 2.32
N LEU A 62 10.61 -6.11 2.61
CA LEU A 62 10.92 -5.27 3.77
C LEU A 62 10.24 -5.73 5.07
N GLU A 63 9.16 -6.53 4.98
CA GLU A 63 8.38 -6.94 6.15
C GLU A 63 9.21 -7.69 7.22
N SER A 64 10.09 -8.60 6.79
CA SER A 64 10.94 -9.39 7.71
C SER A 64 12.00 -8.52 8.42
N PRO A 65 12.83 -7.74 7.71
CA PRO A 65 13.73 -6.77 8.34
C PRO A 65 13.03 -5.80 9.29
N GLU A 66 11.89 -5.25 8.89
CA GLU A 66 11.11 -4.35 9.75
C GLU A 66 10.61 -5.04 11.01
N ARG A 67 10.17 -6.31 10.91
CA ARG A 67 9.74 -7.09 12.07
C ARG A 67 10.90 -7.34 13.03
N ALA A 68 12.09 -7.63 12.51
CA ALA A 68 13.29 -7.79 13.32
C ALA A 68 13.67 -6.47 14.02
N MET A 69 13.59 -5.33 13.33
CA MET A 69 13.85 -4.02 13.93
C MET A 69 12.85 -3.70 15.03
N ARG A 70 11.54 -3.92 14.81
CA ARG A 70 10.50 -3.73 15.85
C ARG A 70 10.77 -4.56 17.10
N ALA A 71 11.20 -5.82 16.94
CA ALA A 71 11.56 -6.67 18.07
C ALA A 71 12.77 -6.13 18.86
N LEU A 72 13.77 -5.54 18.18
CA LEU A 72 14.90 -4.89 18.84
C LEU A 72 14.49 -3.62 19.59
N ASP A 73 13.55 -2.85 19.05
CA ASP A 73 12.98 -1.68 19.71
C ASP A 73 12.26 -2.09 21.01
N ASP A 74 11.46 -3.17 20.97
CA ASP A 74 10.78 -3.72 22.15
C ASP A 74 11.77 -4.16 23.24
N VAL A 75 12.82 -4.89 22.86
CA VAL A 75 13.89 -5.32 23.79
C VAL A 75 14.61 -4.10 24.37
N THR A 76 14.89 -3.09 23.54
CA THR A 76 15.54 -1.86 23.99
C THR A 76 14.65 -1.15 25.01
N LEU A 77 13.36 -0.98 24.73
CA LEU A 77 12.40 -0.36 25.64
C LEU A 77 12.35 -1.08 27.00
N LEU A 78 12.30 -2.41 27.00
CA LEU A 78 12.33 -3.21 28.23
C LEU A 78 13.64 -3.03 29.01
N LEU A 79 14.77 -2.99 28.32
CA LEU A 79 16.07 -2.73 28.95
C LEU A 79 16.11 -1.32 29.56
N GLU A 80 15.65 -0.29 28.85
CA GLU A 80 15.61 1.08 29.36
C GLU A 80 14.72 1.18 30.60
N ALA A 81 13.52 0.57 30.57
CA ALA A 81 12.62 0.50 31.72
C ALA A 81 13.27 -0.21 32.94
N THR A 82 13.96 -1.31 32.69
CA THR A 82 14.66 -2.08 33.74
C THR A 82 15.79 -1.27 34.37
N LEU A 83 16.61 -0.58 33.57
CA LEU A 83 17.70 0.26 34.05
C LEU A 83 17.16 1.45 34.86
N LEU A 84 16.08 2.09 34.40
CA LEU A 84 15.42 3.16 35.15
C LEU A 84 14.90 2.67 36.50
N ALA A 85 14.24 1.51 36.54
CA ALA A 85 13.74 0.91 37.78
C ALA A 85 14.88 0.55 38.75
N ALA A 86 16.03 0.13 38.23
CA ALA A 86 17.24 -0.12 39.01
C ALA A 86 17.99 1.16 39.45
N GLY A 87 17.43 2.34 39.21
CA GLY A 87 18.00 3.64 39.62
C GLY A 87 19.13 4.15 38.73
N TYR A 88 19.27 3.61 37.52
CA TYR A 88 20.14 4.17 36.49
C TYR A 88 19.41 5.26 35.71
N TYR A 89 20.16 6.16 35.10
CA TYR A 89 19.64 7.16 34.18
C TYR A 89 20.63 7.38 33.05
N ARG A 90 20.12 7.81 31.90
CA ARG A 90 20.93 8.22 30.76
C ARG A 90 20.64 9.70 30.49
N HIS A 91 21.68 10.53 30.43
CA HIS A 91 21.53 11.89 29.93
C HIS A 91 21.58 11.83 28.41
N ASP A 92 20.47 12.15 27.75
CA ASP A 92 20.31 12.11 26.29
C ASP A 92 20.83 10.78 25.68
N ARG A 93 21.67 10.81 24.63
CA ARG A 93 22.29 9.62 24.00
C ARG A 93 23.61 9.19 24.66
N GLY A 94 23.85 9.62 25.89
CA GLY A 94 25.08 9.34 26.63
C GLY A 94 25.14 7.94 27.23
N ARG A 95 26.14 7.70 28.09
CA ARG A 95 26.24 6.42 28.82
C ARG A 95 25.25 6.40 29.99
N TRP A 96 24.73 5.22 30.31
CA TRP A 96 23.96 5.00 31.54
C TRP A 96 24.85 5.22 32.78
N ARG A 97 24.31 5.92 33.77
CA ARG A 97 24.97 6.17 35.06
C ARG A 97 24.02 5.81 36.19
N ARG A 98 24.55 5.22 37.26
CA ARG A 98 23.76 4.98 38.47
C ARG A 98 23.57 6.29 39.20
N ARG A 99 22.35 6.59 39.65
CA ARG A 99 22.13 7.72 40.57
C ARG A 99 22.93 7.44 41.84
N LYS A 100 23.92 8.28 42.14
CA LYS A 100 24.50 8.34 43.49
C LYS A 100 23.49 9.12 44.34
N HIS A 101 23.18 8.58 45.52
CA HIS A 101 22.04 8.91 46.38
C HIS A 101 21.53 10.36 46.36
N GLY A 102 20.20 10.47 46.41
CA GLY A 102 19.44 11.70 46.61
C GLY A 102 18.16 11.47 47.42
N ARG A 103 18.23 10.63 48.46
CA ARG A 103 17.63 10.76 49.78
C ARG A 103 18.31 9.76 50.71
#